data_AF-A0A9X9ADA6-F1
#
_entry.id   AF-A0A9X9ADA6-F1
#
_cell.length_a   1.000
_cell.length_b   1.000
_cell.length_c   1.000
_cell.angle_alpha   90.00
_cell.angle_beta   90.00
_cell.angle_gamma   90.00
#
_symmetry.space_group_name_H-M   'P 1'
#
loop_
_entity.id
_entity.type
_entity.pdbx_description
1 polymer ?
#
loop_
_entity_poly.entity_id
_entity_poly.type
_entity_poly.pdbx_seq_one_letter_code
_entity_poly.pdbx_strand_id
1 'polypeptide(L)'
;QYDEMDALLIFDNVFVPWERVLLYNNPEALWAIKSDVASSSLAYHQAIVRLVVKLEFITAIACEIAEAIGATTYLHIQEKLGELIMQIETIRALLIAAEVEGTTNETKTYLPNFKYIETARNLVSKYYPRAIEVLQ
;
A
#
# COMPACT_ATOMS: atom_id res chain seq x y z
N GLN A 1 6.01 -2.06 20.15
CA GLN A 1 5.75 -3.24 19.31
C GLN A 1 5.05 -2.79 18.02
N TYR A 2 5.74 -2.05 17.14
CA TYR A 2 5.32 -1.70 15.77
C TYR A 2 6.54 -1.31 14.91
N ASP A 3 7.74 -1.56 15.44
CA ASP A 3 9.00 -1.21 14.82
C ASP A 3 9.47 -2.42 14.01
N GLU A 4 9.62 -2.24 12.70
CA GLU A 4 10.12 -3.23 11.77
C GLU A 4 11.52 -2.79 11.35
N MET A 5 12.56 -3.43 11.92
CA MET A 5 13.94 -3.03 11.69
C MET A 5 14.38 -3.40 10.26
N ASP A 6 14.78 -2.40 9.48
CA ASP A 6 15.45 -2.58 8.19
C ASP A 6 16.88 -3.10 8.43
N ALA A 7 17.04 -4.43 8.46
CA ALA A 7 18.31 -5.09 8.76
C ALA A 7 19.15 -5.34 7.49
N LEU A 8 20.47 -5.18 7.63
CA LEU A 8 21.41 -5.67 6.62
C LEU A 8 21.50 -7.20 6.68
N LEU A 9 21.24 -7.87 5.55
CA LEU A 9 21.38 -9.32 5.43
C LEU A 9 22.67 -9.67 4.66
N ILE A 10 23.62 -10.34 5.33
CA ILE A 10 24.91 -10.75 4.76
C ILE A 10 24.91 -12.26 4.54
N PHE A 11 25.25 -12.70 3.33
CA PHE A 11 25.47 -14.10 3.00
C PHE A 11 26.96 -14.35 2.77
N ASP A 12 27.66 -14.88 3.77
CA ASP A 12 29.07 -15.27 3.66
C ASP A 12 29.17 -16.78 3.39
N ASN A 13 29.57 -17.15 2.17
CA ASN A 13 29.76 -18.54 1.72
C ASN A 13 28.61 -19.50 2.11
N VAL A 14 27.37 -19.00 2.06
CA VAL A 14 26.19 -19.77 2.44
C VAL A 14 25.92 -20.86 1.43
N PHE A 15 25.93 -22.11 1.89
CA PHE A 15 25.46 -23.24 1.09
C PHE A 15 23.94 -23.17 0.92
N VAL A 16 23.47 -23.06 -0.32
CA VAL A 16 22.04 -23.13 -0.67
C VAL A 16 21.76 -24.50 -1.29
N PRO A 17 21.08 -25.42 -0.58
CA PRO A 17 20.69 -26.71 -1.14
C PRO A 17 19.82 -26.55 -2.39
N TRP A 18 19.96 -27.46 -3.35
CA TRP A 18 19.26 -27.37 -4.65
C TRP A 18 17.74 -27.35 -4.52
N GLU A 19 17.17 -27.99 -3.50
CA GLU A 19 15.73 -27.95 -3.20
C GLU A 19 15.21 -26.56 -2.79
N ARG A 20 16.10 -25.60 -2.50
CA ARG A 20 15.76 -24.20 -2.19
C ARG A 20 16.06 -23.24 -3.35
N VAL A 21 16.60 -23.74 -4.46
CA VAL A 21 16.92 -22.92 -5.63
C VAL A 21 15.70 -22.79 -6.52
N LEU A 22 15.13 -21.58 -6.60
CA LEU A 22 13.97 -21.30 -7.44
C LEU A 22 14.34 -20.85 -8.87
N LEU A 23 15.48 -20.17 -9.02
CA LEU A 23 16.00 -19.68 -10.30
C LEU A 23 17.53 -19.66 -10.25
N TYR A 24 18.18 -20.17 -11.30
CA TYR A 24 19.64 -20.23 -11.40
C TYR A 24 20.11 -19.85 -12.81
N ASN A 25 20.94 -18.81 -12.91
CA ASN A 25 21.61 -18.37 -14.14
C ASN A 25 20.72 -18.27 -15.39
N ASN A 26 19.52 -17.69 -15.26
CA ASN A 26 18.55 -17.55 -16.34
C ASN A 26 17.97 -16.11 -16.37
N PRO A 27 18.57 -15.19 -17.16
CA PRO A 27 18.12 -13.80 -17.25
C PRO A 27 16.71 -13.64 -17.84
N GLU A 28 16.34 -14.48 -18.82
CA GLU A 28 15.03 -14.42 -19.47
C GLU A 28 13.92 -14.76 -18.49
N ALA A 29 14.11 -15.82 -17.68
CA ALA A 29 13.17 -16.20 -16.63
C ALA A 29 13.07 -15.13 -15.52
N LEU A 30 14.18 -14.48 -15.18
CA LEU A 30 14.17 -13.37 -14.21
C LEU A 30 13.34 -12.20 -14.73
N TRP A 31 13.48 -11.86 -16.01
CA TRP A 31 12.68 -10.81 -16.63
C TRP A 31 11.19 -11.18 -16.65
N ALA A 32 10.85 -12.42 -17.00
CA ALA A 32 9.47 -12.91 -16.99
C ALA A 32 8.83 -12.80 -15.60
N ILE A 33 9.54 -13.15 -14.51
CA ILE A 33 9.04 -13.00 -13.13
C ILE A 33 8.85 -11.53 -12.77
N LYS A 34 9.78 -10.65 -13.13
CA LYS A 34 9.66 -9.21 -12.85
C LYS A 34 8.50 -8.55 -13.59
N SER A 35 8.22 -9.01 -14.80
CA SER A 35 7.10 -8.54 -15.61
C SER A 35 5.77 -9.24 -15.28
N ASP A 36 5.76 -10.18 -14.33
CA ASP A 36 4.54 -10.87 -13.93
C ASP A 36 3.61 -9.95 -13.14
N VAL A 37 2.46 -9.66 -13.76
CA VAL A 37 1.39 -8.86 -13.20
C VAL A 37 0.74 -9.57 -12.01
N ALA A 38 0.72 -10.91 -11.97
CA ALA A 38 0.09 -11.66 -10.89
C ALA A 38 0.82 -11.46 -9.57
N SER A 39 2.14 -11.67 -9.55
CA SER A 39 2.98 -11.42 -8.39
C SER A 39 2.85 -9.97 -7.89
N SER A 40 2.95 -9.00 -8.81
CA SER A 40 2.89 -7.58 -8.46
C SER A 40 1.51 -7.16 -7.94
N SER A 41 0.44 -7.64 -8.56
CA SER A 41 -0.93 -7.28 -8.18
C SER A 41 -1.29 -7.75 -6.77
N LEU A 42 -0.94 -8.99 -6.43
CA LEU A 42 -1.21 -9.54 -5.09
C LEU A 42 -0.38 -8.86 -4.00
N ALA A 43 0.93 -8.69 -4.24
CA ALA A 43 1.81 -8.05 -3.26
C ALA A 43 1.40 -6.60 -2.98
N TYR A 44 1.05 -5.85 -4.02
CA TYR A 44 0.65 -4.46 -3.86
C TYR A 44 -0.78 -4.31 -3.34
N HIS A 45 -1.71 -5.21 -3.67
CA HIS A 45 -3.05 -5.21 -3.06
C HIS A 45 -2.96 -5.22 -1.53
N GLN A 46 -2.16 -6.13 -0.96
CA GLN A 46 -1.92 -6.18 0.49
C GLN A 46 -1.36 -4.84 1.02
N ALA A 47 -0.41 -4.23 0.31
CA ALA A 47 0.17 -2.97 0.70
C ALA A 47 -0.86 -1.81 0.72
N ILE A 48 -1.79 -1.80 -0.23
CA ILE A 48 -2.88 -0.80 -0.31
C ILE A 48 -3.90 -1.01 0.80
N VAL A 49 -4.30 -2.26 1.09
CA VAL A 49 -5.17 -2.57 2.24
C VAL A 49 -4.58 -2.01 3.53
N ARG A 50 -3.29 -2.27 3.78
CA ARG A 50 -2.58 -1.75 4.96
C ARG A 50 -2.55 -0.22 4.99
N LEU A 51 -2.40 0.42 3.83
CA LEU A 51 -2.38 1.88 3.75
C LEU A 51 -3.73 2.50 4.13
N VAL A 52 -4.85 1.94 3.67
CA VAL A 52 -6.19 2.45 4.01
C VAL A 52 -6.34 2.54 5.53
N VAL A 53 -6.02 1.44 6.22
CA VAL A 53 -6.05 1.38 7.69
C VAL A 53 -5.12 2.43 8.32
N LYS A 54 -3.94 2.63 7.75
CA LYS A 54 -2.97 3.62 8.25
C LYS A 54 -3.47 5.06 8.09
N LEU A 55 -4.10 5.38 6.97
CA LEU A 55 -4.69 6.70 6.73
C LEU A 55 -5.91 6.92 7.63
N GLU A 56 -6.78 5.93 7.80
CA GLU A 56 -7.90 5.97 8.74
C GLU A 56 -7.41 6.27 10.16
N PHE A 57 -6.37 5.59 10.61
CA PHE A 57 -5.79 5.78 11.93
C PHE A 57 -5.25 7.21 12.12
N ILE A 58 -4.49 7.73 11.16
CA ILE A 58 -3.94 9.09 11.21
C ILE A 58 -5.06 10.14 11.22
N THR A 59 -6.06 9.97 10.36
CA THR A 59 -7.21 10.88 10.27
C THR A 59 -8.03 10.87 11.55
N ALA A 60 -8.25 9.70 12.15
CA ALA A 60 -8.93 9.59 13.45
C ALA A 60 -8.18 10.38 14.53
N ILE A 61 -6.85 10.23 14.59
CA ILE A 61 -6.02 11.03 15.53
C ILE A 61 -6.16 12.53 15.26
N ALA A 62 -6.16 12.96 13.99
CA ALA A 62 -6.32 14.37 13.64
C ALA A 62 -7.68 14.94 14.09
N CYS A 63 -8.76 14.16 13.91
CA CYS A 63 -10.09 14.52 14.40
C CYS A 63 -10.12 14.65 15.93
N GLU A 64 -9.59 13.67 16.65
CA GLU A 64 -9.56 13.66 18.12
C GLU A 64 -8.74 14.83 18.68
N ILE A 65 -7.61 15.18 18.06
CA ILE A 65 -6.81 16.35 18.44
C ILE A 65 -7.63 17.63 18.23
N ALA A 66 -8.25 17.80 17.05
CA ALA A 66 -9.04 18.98 16.74
C ALA A 66 -10.22 19.16 17.70
N GLU A 67 -10.89 18.07 18.10
CA GLU A 67 -11.95 18.08 19.10
C GLU A 67 -11.42 18.45 20.48
N ALA A 68 -10.33 17.82 20.93
CA ALA A 68 -9.74 18.04 22.25
C ALA A 68 -9.30 19.50 22.47
N ILE A 69 -8.83 20.19 21.42
CA ILE A 69 -8.43 21.60 21.50
C ILE A 69 -9.56 22.58 21.13
N GLY A 70 -10.76 22.08 20.78
CA GLY A 70 -11.91 22.90 20.39
C GLY A 70 -11.77 23.59 19.02
N ALA A 71 -10.89 23.09 18.14
CA ALA A 71 -10.57 23.70 16.85
C ALA A 71 -11.51 23.28 15.71
N THR A 72 -12.44 22.36 15.93
CA THR A 72 -13.40 21.87 14.92
C THR A 72 -14.34 22.94 14.38
N THR A 73 -14.46 24.09 15.06
CA THR A 73 -15.29 25.22 14.61
C THR A 73 -14.63 26.06 13.52
N TYR A 74 -13.30 25.95 13.35
CA TYR A 74 -12.57 26.72 12.35
C TYR A 74 -12.66 26.05 10.98
N LEU A 75 -13.11 26.81 9.97
CA LEU A 75 -13.29 26.31 8.60
C LEU A 75 -12.02 25.67 8.03
N HIS A 76 -10.87 26.30 8.20
CA HIS A 76 -9.59 25.77 7.69
C HIS A 76 -9.19 24.43 8.34
N ILE A 77 -9.69 24.10 9.53
CA ILE A 77 -9.49 22.79 10.16
C ILE A 77 -10.45 21.78 9.55
N GLN A 78 -11.72 22.14 9.36
CA GLN A 78 -12.70 21.29 8.70
C GLN A 78 -12.28 20.92 7.27
N GLU A 79 -11.70 21.89 6.53
CA GLU A 79 -11.15 21.66 5.19
C GLU A 79 -10.02 20.63 5.19
N LYS A 80 -9.08 20.74 6.14
CA LYS A 80 -7.98 19.78 6.29
C LYS A 80 -8.48 18.39 6.67
N LEU A 81 -9.41 18.27 7.62
CA LEU A 81 -9.99 16.98 8.00
C LEU A 81 -10.78 16.36 6.84
N GLY A 82 -11.53 17.18 6.10
CA GLY A 82 -12.22 16.76 4.87
C GLY A 82 -11.24 16.25 3.81
N GLU A 83 -10.10 16.93 3.61
CA GLU A 83 -9.03 16.50 2.72
C GLU A 83 -8.57 15.07 3.06
N LEU A 84 -8.31 14.77 4.34
CA LEU A 84 -7.87 13.45 4.78
C LEU A 84 -8.94 12.37 4.54
N ILE A 85 -10.21 12.68 4.82
CA ILE A 85 -11.33 11.77 4.55
C ILE A 85 -11.43 11.47 3.06
N MET A 86 -11.33 12.49 2.19
CA MET A 86 -11.35 12.28 0.74
C MET A 86 -10.21 11.37 0.28
N GLN A 87 -9.01 11.52 0.85
CA GLN A 87 -7.87 10.67 0.53
C GLN A 87 -8.15 9.20 0.89
N ILE A 88 -8.73 8.94 2.07
CA ILE A 88 -9.13 7.59 2.49
C ILE A 88 -10.15 7.00 1.50
N GLU A 89 -11.24 7.73 1.21
CA GLU A 89 -12.29 7.25 0.30
C GLU A 89 -11.74 7.01 -1.11
N THR A 90 -10.80 7.83 -1.58
CA THR A 90 -10.15 7.65 -2.89
C THR A 90 -9.41 6.32 -2.95
N ILE A 91 -8.58 6.01 -1.95
CA ILE A 91 -7.82 4.75 -1.93
C ILE A 91 -8.76 3.56 -1.75
N ARG A 92 -9.80 3.67 -0.91
CA ARG A 92 -10.78 2.61 -0.69
C ARG A 92 -11.59 2.32 -1.96
N ALA A 93 -12.00 3.35 -2.71
CA ALA A 93 -12.70 3.18 -3.98
C ALA A 93 -11.82 2.48 -5.01
N LEU A 94 -10.52 2.82 -5.10
CA LEU A 94 -9.57 2.15 -5.98
C LEU A 94 -9.36 0.68 -5.58
N LEU A 95 -9.32 0.38 -4.29
CA LEU A 95 -9.21 -1.00 -3.79
C LEU A 95 -10.45 -1.83 -4.18
N ILE A 96 -11.65 -1.30 -3.95
CA ILE A 96 -12.90 -1.97 -4.34
C ILE A 96 -12.96 -2.16 -5.86
N ALA A 97 -12.60 -1.13 -6.64
CA ALA A 97 -12.55 -1.26 -8.10
C ALA A 97 -11.55 -2.33 -8.55
N ALA A 98 -10.39 -2.44 -7.88
CA ALA A 98 -9.41 -3.49 -8.13
C ALA A 98 -9.99 -4.89 -7.88
N GLU A 99 -10.76 -5.06 -6.81
CA GLU A 99 -11.37 -6.34 -6.43
C GLU A 99 -12.60 -6.69 -7.27
N VAL A 100 -13.36 -5.71 -7.74
CA VAL A 100 -14.56 -5.93 -8.58
C VAL A 100 -14.18 -6.19 -10.04
N GLU A 101 -13.23 -5.42 -10.57
CA GLU A 101 -12.78 -5.54 -11.96
C GLU A 101 -11.60 -6.51 -12.13
N GLY A 102 -11.27 -7.28 -11.08
CA GLY A 102 -10.24 -8.30 -11.12
C GLY A 102 -10.59 -9.46 -12.06
N THR A 103 -9.58 -10.20 -12.49
CA THR A 103 -9.73 -11.30 -13.46
C THR A 103 -9.02 -12.56 -12.99
N THR A 104 -9.52 -13.71 -13.43
CA THR A 104 -8.89 -15.00 -13.16
C THR A 104 -7.80 -15.27 -14.20
N ASN A 105 -6.60 -15.62 -13.75
CA ASN A 105 -5.50 -15.99 -14.64
C ASN A 105 -5.60 -17.44 -15.15
N GLU A 106 -4.65 -17.85 -16.00
CA GLU A 106 -4.59 -19.20 -16.57
C GLU A 106 -4.50 -20.32 -15.51
N THR A 107 -3.96 -20.01 -14.32
CA THR A 107 -3.84 -20.96 -13.20
C THR A 107 -5.08 -20.98 -12.29
N LYS A 108 -6.20 -20.38 -12.73
CA LYS A 108 -7.45 -20.27 -11.96
C LYS A 108 -7.32 -19.48 -10.65
N THR A 109 -6.29 -18.64 -10.53
CA THR A 109 -6.12 -17.72 -9.41
C THR A 109 -6.80 -16.39 -9.75
N TYR A 110 -7.62 -15.88 -8.83
CA TYR A 110 -8.23 -14.57 -8.98
C TYR A 110 -7.20 -13.47 -8.65
N LEU A 111 -7.04 -12.51 -9.55
CA LEU A 111 -6.11 -11.40 -9.39
C LEU A 111 -6.86 -10.08 -9.38
N PRO A 112 -6.57 -9.17 -8.43
CA PRO A 112 -7.12 -7.83 -8.47
C PRO A 112 -6.61 -7.10 -9.72
N ASN A 113 -7.41 -6.16 -10.23
CA ASN A 113 -7.05 -5.40 -11.40
C ASN A 113 -5.87 -4.46 -11.09
N PHE A 114 -4.74 -4.75 -11.74
CA PHE A 114 -3.47 -4.10 -11.48
C PHE A 114 -3.50 -2.59 -11.71
N LYS A 115 -4.31 -2.09 -12.67
CA LYS A 115 -4.38 -0.65 -12.99
C LYS A 115 -4.79 0.19 -11.78
N TYR A 116 -5.79 -0.27 -11.03
CA TYR A 116 -6.27 0.45 -9.84
C TYR A 116 -5.29 0.32 -8.67
N ILE A 117 -4.67 -0.87 -8.51
CA ILE A 117 -3.63 -1.09 -7.51
C ILE A 117 -2.42 -0.19 -7.75
N GLU A 118 -1.95 -0.09 -8.99
CA GLU A 118 -0.84 0.77 -9.38
C GLU A 118 -1.17 2.25 -9.18
N THR A 119 -2.40 2.65 -9.52
CA THR A 119 -2.88 4.03 -9.28
C THR A 119 -2.87 4.35 -7.79
N ALA A 120 -3.45 3.49 -6.95
CA ALA A 120 -3.44 3.67 -5.50
C ALA A 120 -2.02 3.75 -4.94
N ARG A 121 -1.11 2.88 -5.42
CA ARG A 121 0.31 2.83 -5.03
C ARG A 121 1.03 4.14 -5.33
N ASN A 122 0.74 4.78 -6.45
CA ASN A 122 1.37 6.05 -6.81
C ASN A 122 0.84 7.21 -5.94
N LEU A 123 -0.43 7.19 -5.58
CA LEU A 123 -1.04 8.22 -4.72
C LEU A 123 -0.49 8.22 -3.28
N VAL A 124 -0.04 7.07 -2.79
CA VAL A 124 0.55 6.91 -1.43
C VAL A 124 1.66 7.92 -1.16
N SER A 125 2.53 8.13 -2.16
CA SER A 125 3.67 9.04 -2.08
C SER A 125 3.27 10.49 -1.78
N LYS A 126 2.02 10.86 -2.06
CA LYS A 126 1.47 12.20 -1.80
C LYS A 126 0.59 12.22 -0.56
N TYR A 127 -0.32 11.26 -0.44
CA TYR A 127 -1.34 11.27 0.62
C TYR A 127 -0.74 11.01 2.00
N TYR A 128 0.20 10.07 2.11
CA TYR A 128 0.76 9.74 3.42
C TYR A 128 1.60 10.89 4.02
N PRO A 129 2.55 11.51 3.29
CA PRO A 129 3.26 12.68 3.81
C PRO A 129 2.31 13.83 4.16
N ARG A 130 1.32 14.09 3.30
CA ARG A 130 0.31 15.14 3.53
C ARG A 130 -0.52 14.90 4.79
N ALA A 131 -0.90 13.65 5.06
CA ALA A 131 -1.63 13.30 6.28
C ALA A 131 -0.80 13.57 7.55
N ILE A 132 0.52 13.38 7.49
CA ILE A 132 1.44 13.74 8.58
C ILE A 132 1.59 15.26 8.69
N GLU A 133 1.67 16.00 7.58
CA GLU A 133 1.72 17.47 7.61
C GLU A 133 0.48 18.11 8.22
N VAL A 134 -0.71 17.53 8.01
CA VAL A 134 -1.95 18.03 8.60
C VAL A 134 -1.96 17.89 10.13
N LEU A 135 -1.27 16.88 10.66
CA LEU A 135 -1.11 16.66 12.09
C LEU A 135 -0.12 17.64 12.77
N GLN A 136 0.79 18.25 12.01
CA GLN A 136 1.84 19.14 12.51
C GLN A 136 1.39 20.61 12.54
#